data_AF-A0A0Q5LAW8-F1
#
_entry.id   AF-A0A0Q5LAW8-F1
#
_cell.length_a   1.000
_cell.length_b   1.000
_cell.length_c   1.000
_cell.angle_alpha   90.00
_cell.angle_beta   90.00
_cell.angle_gamma   90.00
#
_symmetry.space_group_name_H-M   'P 1'
#
loop_
_entity.id
_entity.type
_entity.pdbx_description
1 polymer ?
#
loop_
_entity_poly.entity_id
_entity_poly.type
_entity_poly.pdbx_seq_one_letter_code
_entity_poly.pdbx_strand_id
1 'polypeptide(L)'
;MTGLKPKLPPREVTPEERARSARTFWMILLGFVTLVSAATAYVAWGGRQVRDYGQAVYTAALQAPPQTGVSYDVPCAQVLPARSAPGSVQSCVAEVRGGQVAVVLSTGSGRQYRVPR
;
A
#
# COMPACT_ATOMS: atom_id res chain seq x y z
N MET A 1 7.06 -21.02 59.90
CA MET A 1 8.36 -21.08 59.19
C MET A 1 8.24 -22.16 58.10
N THR A 2 7.86 -21.79 56.88
CA THR A 2 7.66 -22.73 55.77
C THR A 2 8.85 -22.60 54.81
N GLY A 3 9.69 -23.64 54.78
CA GLY A 3 10.93 -23.68 54.01
C GLY A 3 10.68 -23.69 52.51
N LEU A 4 11.33 -22.76 51.80
CA LEU A 4 11.41 -22.73 50.34
C LEU A 4 12.18 -23.95 49.84
N LYS A 5 11.56 -24.76 48.97
CA LYS A 5 12.20 -25.87 48.26
C LYS A 5 13.44 -25.37 47.50
N PRO A 6 14.52 -26.17 47.42
CA PRO A 6 15.74 -25.78 46.73
C PRO A 6 15.45 -25.54 45.24
N LYS A 7 15.88 -24.38 44.73
CA LYS A 7 15.92 -24.07 43.30
C LYS A 7 16.77 -25.15 42.62
N LEU A 8 16.22 -25.88 41.64
CA LEU A 8 17.01 -26.77 40.80
C LEU A 8 18.22 -26.01 40.23
N PRO A 9 19.40 -26.64 40.11
CA PRO A 9 20.57 -25.98 39.55
C PRO A 9 20.24 -25.50 38.12
N PRO A 10 20.71 -24.31 37.70
CA PRO A 10 20.51 -23.81 36.35
C PRO A 10 21.03 -24.86 35.36
N ARG A 11 20.18 -25.26 34.41
CA ARG A 11 20.58 -26.21 33.35
C ARG A 11 21.73 -25.60 32.55
N GLU A 12 22.91 -26.20 32.63
CA GLU A 12 24.05 -25.78 31.81
C GLU A 12 23.76 -26.13 30.34
N VAL A 13 23.57 -25.09 29.53
CA VAL A 13 23.36 -25.24 28.09
C VAL A 13 24.71 -25.59 27.46
N THR A 14 24.83 -26.81 26.95
CA THR A 14 26.02 -27.29 26.23
C THR A 14 26.27 -26.45 24.97
N PRO A 15 27.52 -26.32 24.50
CA PRO A 15 27.84 -25.52 23.31
C PRO A 15 27.11 -25.99 22.05
N GLU A 16 26.83 -27.29 21.93
CA GLU A 16 26.06 -27.83 20.81
C GLU A 16 24.59 -27.40 20.82
N GLU A 17 23.94 -27.37 21.99
CA GLU A 17 22.57 -26.87 22.09
C GLU A 17 22.50 -25.37 21.79
N ARG A 18 23.50 -24.59 22.21
CA ARG A 18 23.59 -23.16 21.85
C ARG A 18 23.72 -22.96 20.34
N ALA A 19 24.58 -23.73 19.68
CA ALA A 19 24.79 -23.63 18.24
C ALA A 19 23.52 -24.02 17.46
N ARG A 20 22.82 -25.07 17.89
CA ARG A 20 21.55 -25.50 17.28
C ARG A 20 20.45 -24.45 17.47
N SER A 21 20.30 -23.94 18.70
CA SER A 21 19.33 -22.87 19.00
C SER A 21 19.64 -21.59 18.24
N ALA A 22 20.91 -21.19 18.16
CA ALA A 22 21.32 -20.01 17.40
C ALA A 22 21.01 -20.17 15.90
N ARG A 23 21.27 -21.35 15.32
CA ARG A 23 20.96 -21.63 13.92
C ARG A 23 19.47 -21.58 13.64
N THR A 24 18.65 -22.20 14.49
CA THR A 24 17.18 -22.15 14.36
C THR A 24 16.65 -20.73 14.55
N PHE A 25 17.17 -20.01 15.55
CA PHE A 25 16.81 -18.61 15.77
C PHE A 25 17.12 -17.75 14.55
N TRP A 26 18.31 -17.92 13.96
CA TRP A 26 18.68 -17.21 12.73
C TRP A 26 17.78 -17.57 11.56
N MET A 27 17.44 -18.84 11.37
CA MET A 27 16.50 -19.24 10.30
C MET A 27 15.12 -18.61 10.49
N ILE A 28 14.60 -18.57 11.73
CA ILE A 28 13.33 -17.93 12.05
C ILE A 28 13.41 -16.43 11.80
N LEU A 29 14.48 -15.78 12.27
CA LEU A 29 14.69 -14.34 12.07
C LEU A 29 14.75 -14.00 10.58
N LEU A 30 15.48 -14.78 9.79
CA LEU A 30 15.61 -14.59 8.35
C LEU A 30 14.26 -14.78 7.65
N GLY A 31 13.50 -15.82 8.03
CA GLY A 31 12.13 -16.02 7.54
C GLY A 31 11.20 -14.86 7.89
N PHE A 32 11.26 -14.36 9.13
CA PHE A 32 10.46 -13.23 9.58
C PHE A 32 10.79 -11.95 8.80
N VAL A 33 12.07 -11.60 8.68
CA VAL A 33 12.50 -10.41 7.93
C VAL A 33 12.11 -10.52 6.46
N THR A 34 12.22 -11.71 5.86
CA THR A 34 11.82 -11.95 4.47
C THR A 34 10.33 -11.72 4.28
N LEU A 35 9.49 -12.27 5.17
CA LEU A 35 8.04 -12.11 5.13
C LEU A 35 7.63 -10.63 5.27
N VAL A 36 8.20 -9.92 6.25
CA VAL A 36 7.92 -8.51 6.48
C VAL A 36 8.35 -7.67 5.28
N SER A 37 9.54 -7.92 4.74
CA SER A 37 10.05 -7.23 3.56
C SER A 37 9.13 -7.43 2.35
N ALA A 38 8.70 -8.66 2.09
CA ALA A 38 7.76 -8.97 1.01
C ALA A 38 6.41 -8.24 1.19
N ALA A 39 5.86 -8.22 2.40
CA ALA A 39 4.61 -7.51 2.70
C ALA A 39 4.77 -6.00 2.46
N THR A 40 5.85 -5.39 2.92
CA THR A 40 6.11 -3.96 2.69
C THR A 40 6.33 -3.62 1.22
N ALA A 41 7.04 -4.48 0.46
CA ALA A 41 7.23 -4.31 -0.98
C ALA A 41 5.89 -4.35 -1.73
N TYR A 42 5.01 -5.29 -1.36
CA TYR A 42 3.68 -5.42 -1.95
C TYR A 42 2.83 -4.15 -1.74
N VAL A 43 2.81 -3.62 -0.52
CA VAL A 43 2.10 -2.38 -0.19
C VAL A 43 2.73 -1.17 -0.91
N ALA A 44 4.05 -1.10 -0.99
CA ALA A 44 4.76 -0.02 -1.68
C ALA A 44 4.46 0.00 -3.19
N TRP A 45 4.32 -1.16 -3.83
CA TRP A 45 3.92 -1.26 -5.24
C TRP A 45 2.47 -0.84 -5.46
N GLY A 46 1.54 -1.24 -4.57
CA GLY A 46 0.14 -0.80 -4.64
C GLY A 46 -0.02 0.73 -4.54
N GLY A 47 0.78 1.38 -3.69
CA GLY A 47 0.76 2.84 -3.53
C GLY A 47 1.26 3.62 -4.75
N ARG A 48 2.28 3.10 -5.46
CA ARG A 48 2.78 3.74 -6.69
C ARG A 48 1.79 3.65 -7.84
N GLN A 49 1.20 2.46 -8.05
CA GLN A 49 0.23 2.27 -9.14
C GLN A 49 -0.99 3.20 -9.05
N VAL A 50 -1.49 3.48 -7.85
CA VAL A 50 -2.62 4.41 -7.67
C VAL A 50 -2.21 5.85 -8.01
N ARG A 51 -1.00 6.28 -7.63
CA ARG A 51 -0.48 7.61 -7.95
C ARG A 51 -0.22 7.79 -9.45
N ASP A 52 0.42 6.80 -10.07
CA ASP A 52 0.73 6.82 -11.50
C ASP A 52 -0.56 6.79 -12.34
N TYR A 53 -1.58 6.04 -11.89
CA TYR A 53 -2.90 6.04 -12.51
C TYR A 53 -3.59 7.40 -12.37
N GLY A 54 -3.58 8.01 -11.18
CA GLY A 54 -4.14 9.34 -10.95
C GLY A 54 -3.47 10.42 -11.80
N GLN A 55 -2.14 10.38 -11.95
CA GLN A 55 -1.39 11.28 -12.82
C GLN A 55 -1.75 11.07 -14.30
N ALA A 56 -1.85 9.82 -14.76
CA ALA A 56 -2.21 9.51 -16.15
C ALA A 56 -3.62 10.02 -16.50
N VAL A 57 -4.59 9.82 -15.59
CA VAL A 57 -5.96 10.34 -15.75
C VAL A 57 -5.95 11.86 -15.76
N TYR A 58 -5.20 12.52 -14.87
CA TYR A 58 -5.09 13.97 -14.84
C TYR A 58 -4.50 14.53 -16.15
N THR A 59 -3.42 13.94 -16.68
CA THR A 59 -2.84 14.36 -17.95
C THR A 59 -3.78 14.15 -19.13
N ALA A 60 -4.53 13.04 -19.15
CA ALA A 60 -5.50 12.77 -20.21
C ALA A 60 -6.70 13.72 -20.13
N ALA A 61 -7.17 14.05 -18.93
CA ALA A 61 -8.24 15.03 -18.72
C ALA A 61 -7.81 16.47 -19.10
N LEU A 62 -6.53 16.81 -18.96
CA LEU A 62 -5.99 18.09 -19.45
C LEU A 62 -5.86 18.16 -20.98
N GLN A 63 -5.60 17.02 -21.63
CA GLN A 63 -5.50 16.94 -23.09
C GLN A 63 -6.88 16.81 -23.77
N ALA A 64 -7.90 16.38 -23.02
CA ALA A 64 -9.27 16.42 -23.49
C ALA A 64 -9.69 17.88 -23.76
N PRO A 65 -10.31 18.16 -24.91
CA PRO A 65 -10.68 19.52 -25.28
C PRO A 65 -11.60 20.12 -24.19
N PRO A 66 -11.24 21.28 -23.60
CA PRO A 66 -12.05 21.89 -22.56
C PRO A 66 -13.38 22.30 -23.17
N GLN A 67 -14.48 21.66 -22.74
CA GLN A 67 -15.82 22.16 -23.03
C GLN A 67 -16.02 23.42 -22.18
N THR A 68 -15.73 24.56 -22.80
CA THR A 68 -15.72 25.87 -22.17
C THR A 68 -17.10 26.18 -21.58
N GLY A 69 -17.18 26.31 -20.24
CA GLY A 69 -18.32 26.90 -19.53
C GLY A 69 -19.20 25.94 -18.72
N VAL A 70 -19.00 24.62 -18.80
CA VAL A 70 -19.83 23.66 -18.06
C VAL A 70 -18.97 22.92 -17.04
N SER A 71 -19.48 22.81 -15.81
CA SER A 71 -18.88 21.93 -14.80
C SER A 71 -19.44 20.53 -15.01
N TYR A 72 -18.59 19.55 -15.30
CA TYR A 72 -19.05 18.19 -15.57
C TYR A 72 -18.11 17.14 -14.97
N ASP A 73 -18.71 16.02 -14.58
CA ASP A 73 -18.04 14.88 -13.97
C ASP A 73 -17.90 13.78 -15.03
N VAL A 74 -16.67 13.36 -15.34
CA VAL A 74 -16.39 12.27 -16.29
C VAL A 74 -15.79 11.09 -15.55
N PRO A 75 -16.34 9.87 -15.70
CA PRO A 75 -15.70 8.68 -15.14
C PRO A 75 -14.33 8.44 -15.79
N CYS A 76 -13.33 8.12 -14.98
CA CYS A 76 -11.94 7.98 -15.47
C CYS A 76 -11.76 6.93 -16.57
N ALA A 77 -12.65 5.93 -16.64
CA ALA A 77 -12.68 4.94 -17.71
C ALA A 77 -13.00 5.53 -19.09
N GLN A 78 -13.75 6.64 -19.15
CA GLN A 78 -14.01 7.37 -20.39
C GLN A 78 -12.85 8.30 -20.75
N VAL A 79 -12.14 8.83 -19.75
CA VAL A 79 -10.96 9.69 -19.95
C VAL A 79 -9.74 8.88 -20.39
N LEU A 80 -9.55 7.69 -19.82
CA LEU A 80 -8.39 6.83 -20.07
C LEU A 80 -8.84 5.40 -20.42
N PRO A 81 -9.48 5.19 -21.59
CA PRO A 81 -10.05 3.90 -21.97
C PRO A 81 -9.00 2.80 -22.16
N ALA A 82 -7.75 3.17 -22.44
CA ALA A 82 -6.65 2.23 -22.64
C ALA A 82 -6.06 1.66 -21.33
N ARG A 83 -6.49 2.14 -20.16
CA ARG A 83 -5.89 1.74 -18.87
C ARG A 83 -6.96 1.47 -17.81
N SER A 84 -7.04 0.22 -17.37
CA SER A 84 -7.94 -0.21 -16.30
C SER A 84 -7.54 0.40 -14.96
N ALA A 85 -8.53 0.73 -14.13
CA ALA A 85 -8.29 1.18 -12.76
C ALA A 85 -7.59 0.07 -11.94
N PRO A 86 -6.62 0.41 -11.07
CA PRO A 86 -6.03 -0.56 -10.15
C PRO A 86 -7.11 -1.15 -9.24
N GLY A 87 -7.04 -2.45 -8.90
CA GLY A 87 -8.06 -3.12 -8.08
C GLY A 87 -8.28 -2.54 -6.66
N SER A 88 -7.41 -1.64 -6.21
CA SER A 88 -7.53 -0.88 -4.96
C SER A 88 -8.42 0.38 -5.08
N VAL A 89 -8.75 0.81 -6.30
CA VAL A 89 -9.61 1.96 -6.62
C VAL A 89 -11.04 1.46 -6.86
N GLN A 90 -11.99 1.89 -6.01
CA GLN A 90 -13.41 1.52 -6.14
C GLN A 90 -14.18 2.48 -7.03
N SER A 91 -13.85 3.77 -7.00
CA SER A 91 -14.43 4.75 -7.93
C SER A 91 -13.41 5.81 -8.33
N CYS A 92 -13.48 6.26 -9.58
CA CYS A 92 -12.62 7.31 -10.10
C CYS A 92 -13.44 8.23 -10.99
N VAL A 93 -13.49 9.51 -10.62
CA VAL A 93 -14.21 10.55 -11.35
C VAL A 93 -13.28 11.74 -11.54
N ALA A 94 -13.22 12.26 -12.77
CA ALA A 94 -12.56 13.51 -13.11
C ALA A 94 -13.61 14.62 -13.14
N GLU A 95 -13.54 15.55 -12.22
CA GLU A 95 -14.36 16.76 -12.19
C GLU A 95 -13.67 17.86 -13.00
N VAL A 96 -14.34 18.39 -14.01
CA VAL A 96 -13.86 19.55 -14.77
C VAL A 96 -14.73 20.73 -14.38
N ARG A 97 -14.20 21.70 -13.64
CA ARG A 97 -14.93 22.90 -13.18
C ARG A 97 -14.22 24.16 -13.67
N GLY A 98 -14.88 24.93 -14.54
CA GLY A 98 -14.36 26.24 -14.97
C GLY A 98 -12.95 26.21 -15.59
N GLY A 99 -12.59 25.13 -16.29
CA GLY A 99 -11.25 24.93 -16.86
C GLY A 99 -10.20 24.36 -15.88
N GLN A 100 -10.57 24.12 -14.62
CA GLN A 100 -9.75 23.40 -13.64
C GLN A 100 -10.16 21.93 -13.60
N VAL A 101 -9.19 21.03 -13.73
CA VAL A 101 -9.39 19.58 -13.66
C VAL A 101 -9.02 19.12 -12.26
N ALA A 102 -9.95 18.46 -11.56
CA ALA A 102 -9.70 17.79 -10.30
C ALA A 102 -10.05 16.31 -10.45
N VAL A 103 -9.11 15.42 -10.15
CA VAL A 103 -9.37 13.97 -10.16
C VAL A 103 -9.64 13.51 -8.74
N VAL A 104 -10.82 12.92 -8.54
CA VAL A 104 -11.24 12.31 -7.28
C VAL A 104 -11.17 10.80 -7.43
N LEU A 105 -10.19 10.19 -6.75
CA LEU A 105 -10.05 8.74 -6.67
C LEU A 105 -10.54 8.27 -5.30
N SER A 106 -11.58 7.44 -5.26
CA SER A 106 -12.03 6.75 -4.06
C SER A 106 -11.43 5.36 -4.02
N THR A 107 -10.66 5.07 -2.98
CA THR A 107 -10.15 3.73 -2.71
C THR A 107 -11.08 2.99 -1.77
N GLY A 108 -11.10 1.65 -1.83
CA GLY A 108 -11.96 0.83 -0.95
C GLY A 108 -11.70 0.96 0.55
N SER A 109 -10.66 1.70 0.95
CA SER A 109 -10.37 2.10 2.32
C SER A 109 -11.16 3.33 2.81
N GLY A 110 -12.08 3.88 2.00
CA GLY A 110 -12.82 5.12 2.29
C GLY A 110 -11.99 6.40 2.11
N ARG A 111 -10.74 6.29 1.63
CA ARG A 111 -9.85 7.43 1.39
C ARG A 111 -10.10 7.99 0.01
N GLN A 112 -10.58 9.23 -0.04
CA GLN A 112 -10.66 10.06 -1.24
C GLN A 112 -9.33 10.79 -1.44
N TYR A 113 -8.66 10.50 -2.55
CA TYR A 113 -7.53 11.27 -3.01
C TYR A 113 -8.04 12.29 -4.02
N ARG A 114 -8.13 13.55 -3.58
CA ARG A 114 -8.14 14.68 -4.51
C ARG A 114 -6.69 14.85 -4.95
N VAL A 115 -6.47 14.83 -6.26
CA VAL A 115 -5.24 15.36 -6.85
C VAL A 115 -5.56 16.78 -7.30
N PRO A 116 -5.47 17.80 -6.42
CA PRO A 116 -5.38 19.17 -6.86
C PRO A 116 -3.95 19.42 -7.37
N ARG A 117 -3.81 20.27 -8.38
CA ARG A 117 -2.61 21.10 -8.43
C ARG A 117 -2.71 22.15 -7.34
#